data_AF-W2Q907-F1
#
_entry.id   AF-W2Q907-F1
#
_cell.length_a   1.000
_cell.length_b   1.000
_cell.length_c   1.000
_cell.angle_alpha   90.00
_cell.angle_beta   90.00
_cell.angle_gamma   90.00
#
_symmetry.space_group_name_H-M   'P 1'
#
loop_
_entity.id
_entity.type
_entity.pdbx_description
1 polymer ?
#
loop_
_entity_poly.entity_id
_entity_poly.type
_entity_poly.pdbx_seq_one_letter_code
_entity_poly.pdbx_strand_id
1 'polypeptide(L)'
;MARFISLLCAVLAATASVSSAWPTSKGSVRYKEVKVIKKGETFDGGMKTYQRSDIKCSGQSEGGWRDAVFKLEPGAKLKNVIIGPDQREGVHCDDNDCTVENVWWEDVCEDALSIKGGNKNSITHVLACGAKNADDKIIQHNGYGHVNINGFYAENFGKLYRSCGTCGNIKRTVALNHVWGYNPKVSLVTVNANNGDVATFTDDIHVHTSKGANAVCQTTSSTNGKEPKVTSKGPSKNCVFNKNKIEFY
;
A
#
# COMPACT_ATOMS: atom_id res chain seq x y z
N MET A 1 -0.25 3.20 64.06
CA MET A 1 0.35 3.14 62.72
C MET A 1 -0.58 2.37 61.80
N ALA A 2 -1.38 3.06 60.99
CA ALA A 2 -2.25 2.43 60.01
C ALA A 2 -1.44 2.17 58.71
N ARG A 3 -1.30 0.90 58.32
CA ARG A 3 -0.65 0.52 57.06
C ARG A 3 -1.66 0.68 55.92
N PHE A 4 -1.40 1.64 55.04
CA PHE A 4 -2.09 1.77 53.76
C PHE A 4 -1.68 0.59 52.85
N ILE A 5 -2.63 -0.27 52.53
CA ILE A 5 -2.47 -1.30 51.49
C ILE A 5 -2.73 -0.59 50.15
N SER A 6 -1.67 -0.33 49.39
CA SER A 6 -1.77 0.20 48.03
C SER A 6 -2.30 -0.91 47.12
N LEU A 7 -3.52 -0.73 46.61
CA LEU A 7 -4.13 -1.60 45.63
C LEU A 7 -3.51 -1.27 44.25
N LEU A 8 -2.53 -2.06 43.80
CA LEU A 8 -2.06 -1.99 42.41
C LEU A 8 -3.20 -2.49 41.50
N CYS A 9 -3.90 -1.56 40.89
CA CYS A 9 -4.82 -1.86 39.80
C CYS A 9 -3.97 -2.16 38.56
N ALA A 10 -3.74 -3.45 38.27
CA ALA A 10 -3.09 -3.88 37.04
C ALA A 10 -4.01 -3.52 35.86
N VAL A 11 -3.64 -2.48 35.12
CA VAL A 11 -4.28 -2.17 33.84
C VAL A 11 -3.84 -3.26 32.87
N LEU A 12 -4.69 -4.27 32.65
CA LEU A 12 -4.56 -5.13 31.48
C LEU A 12 -4.80 -4.25 30.26
N ALA A 13 -3.72 -3.80 29.62
CA ALA A 13 -3.77 -3.32 28.26
C ALA A 13 -4.21 -4.51 27.42
N ALA A 14 -5.50 -4.56 27.05
CA ALA A 14 -5.96 -5.48 26.02
C ALA A 14 -5.16 -5.12 24.75
N THR A 15 -4.19 -5.97 24.40
CA THR A 15 -3.58 -5.95 23.08
C THR A 15 -4.70 -6.25 22.10
N ALA A 16 -5.33 -5.21 21.55
CA ALA A 16 -6.21 -5.37 20.41
C ALA A 16 -5.37 -6.09 19.34
N SER A 17 -5.65 -7.38 19.13
CA SER A 17 -4.92 -8.16 18.15
C SER A 17 -5.10 -7.46 16.81
N VAL A 18 -4.00 -7.24 16.09
CA VAL A 18 -3.99 -6.58 14.78
C VAL A 18 -4.93 -7.25 13.76
N SER A 19 -5.39 -8.48 14.05
CA SER A 19 -6.43 -9.20 13.30
C SER A 19 -7.83 -8.57 13.33
N SER A 20 -8.15 -7.66 14.27
CA SER A 20 -9.49 -7.06 14.38
C SER A 20 -9.80 -6.02 13.29
N ALA A 21 -8.81 -5.63 12.48
CA ALA A 21 -8.99 -4.65 11.41
C ALA A 21 -9.54 -5.25 10.11
N TRP A 22 -9.43 -6.58 9.90
CA TRP A 22 -9.81 -7.18 8.62
C TRP A 22 -11.34 -7.26 8.46
N PRO A 23 -11.90 -6.75 7.36
CA PRO A 23 -13.35 -6.76 7.18
C PRO A 23 -13.88 -8.16 6.84
N THR A 24 -15.12 -8.42 7.25
CA THR A 24 -15.87 -9.60 6.83
C THR A 24 -16.59 -9.36 5.51
N SER A 25 -16.42 -10.27 4.56
CA SER A 25 -17.08 -10.22 3.26
C SER A 25 -18.59 -10.35 3.36
N LYS A 26 -19.32 -9.54 2.58
CA LYS A 26 -20.80 -9.56 2.48
C LYS A 26 -21.31 -10.29 1.23
N GLY A 27 -20.47 -11.13 0.62
CA GLY A 27 -20.79 -11.93 -0.56
C GLY A 27 -19.65 -11.92 -1.58
N SER A 28 -19.74 -12.77 -2.60
CA SER A 28 -18.70 -12.89 -3.64
C SER A 28 -19.24 -12.52 -5.02
N VAL A 29 -18.40 -11.86 -5.81
CA VAL A 29 -18.63 -11.52 -7.22
C VAL A 29 -17.41 -11.95 -8.02
N ARG A 30 -17.65 -12.68 -9.11
CA ARG A 30 -16.59 -13.07 -10.04
C ARG A 30 -16.80 -12.40 -11.39
N TYR A 31 -15.78 -11.73 -11.89
CA TYR A 31 -15.78 -11.17 -13.24
C TYR A 31 -15.07 -12.09 -14.22
N LYS A 32 -15.54 -12.13 -15.48
CA LYS A 32 -14.87 -12.82 -16.59
C LYS A 32 -13.81 -11.95 -17.27
N GLU A 33 -13.83 -10.66 -16.98
CA GLU A 33 -12.93 -9.65 -17.51
C GLU A 33 -12.76 -8.53 -16.48
N VAL A 34 -11.80 -7.64 -16.69
CA VAL A 34 -11.59 -6.50 -15.80
C VAL A 34 -12.85 -5.62 -15.70
N LYS A 35 -13.24 -5.25 -14.48
CA LYS A 35 -14.32 -4.29 -14.25
C LYS A 35 -13.78 -2.87 -14.36
N VAL A 36 -14.16 -2.17 -15.42
CA VAL A 36 -13.81 -0.75 -15.60
C VAL A 36 -14.81 0.13 -14.84
N ILE A 37 -14.28 1.05 -14.02
CA ILE A 37 -15.03 2.15 -13.38
C ILE A 37 -14.71 3.42 -14.17
N LYS A 38 -15.75 4.08 -14.69
CA LYS A 38 -15.56 5.17 -15.64
C LYS A 38 -15.12 6.46 -14.96
N LYS A 39 -14.58 7.36 -15.78
CA LYS A 39 -14.06 8.67 -15.35
C LYS A 39 -15.05 9.37 -14.42
N GLY A 40 -14.60 9.70 -13.20
CA GLY A 40 -15.40 10.41 -12.19
C GLY A 40 -16.49 9.57 -11.50
N GLU A 41 -16.69 8.31 -11.88
CA GLU A 41 -17.70 7.45 -11.24
C GLU A 41 -17.22 6.91 -9.89
N THR A 42 -18.18 6.63 -9.01
CA THR A 42 -17.92 5.87 -7.78
C THR A 42 -18.53 4.48 -7.90
N PHE A 43 -17.71 3.46 -7.65
CA PHE A 43 -18.16 2.10 -7.41
C PHE A 43 -18.07 1.78 -5.92
N ASP A 44 -19.21 1.52 -5.29
CA ASP A 44 -19.29 0.97 -3.94
C ASP A 44 -19.56 -0.54 -4.02
N GLY A 45 -18.59 -1.35 -3.59
CA GLY A 45 -18.67 -2.80 -3.63
C GLY A 45 -19.44 -3.42 -2.46
N GLY A 46 -19.91 -2.62 -1.50
CA GLY A 46 -20.68 -3.10 -0.36
C GLY A 46 -19.96 -4.10 0.53
N MET A 47 -18.62 -4.05 0.60
CA MET A 47 -17.74 -5.01 1.26
C MET A 47 -17.92 -6.45 0.77
N LYS A 48 -18.21 -6.64 -0.51
CA LYS A 48 -18.15 -7.96 -1.15
C LYS A 48 -16.71 -8.29 -1.57
N THR A 49 -16.43 -9.58 -1.71
CA THR A 49 -15.20 -10.09 -2.32
C THR A 49 -15.36 -10.13 -3.84
N TYR A 50 -14.44 -9.50 -4.55
CA TYR A 50 -14.37 -9.42 -6.00
C TYR A 50 -13.11 -10.10 -6.48
N GLN A 51 -13.23 -10.93 -7.51
CA GLN A 51 -12.11 -11.66 -8.10
C GLN A 51 -12.40 -12.03 -9.56
N ARG A 52 -11.42 -12.60 -10.24
CA ARG A 52 -11.55 -13.10 -11.61
C ARG A 52 -12.03 -14.55 -11.60
N SER A 53 -12.80 -14.93 -12.62
CA SER A 53 -13.25 -16.32 -12.84
C SER A 53 -12.36 -17.07 -13.82
N ASP A 54 -11.57 -16.33 -14.59
CA ASP A 54 -10.75 -16.77 -15.71
C ASP A 54 -9.25 -16.73 -15.41
N ILE A 55 -8.85 -16.22 -14.24
CA ILE A 55 -7.45 -16.03 -13.84
C ILE A 55 -7.23 -16.67 -12.47
N LYS A 56 -6.06 -17.28 -12.33
CA LYS A 56 -5.47 -17.66 -11.03
C LYS A 56 -4.10 -16.98 -10.90
N CYS A 57 -3.68 -16.72 -9.67
CA CYS A 57 -2.35 -16.20 -9.42
C CYS A 57 -1.29 -17.16 -9.95
N SER A 58 -0.29 -16.63 -10.66
CA SER A 58 0.82 -17.39 -11.26
C SER A 58 2.18 -16.84 -10.83
N GLY A 59 2.23 -16.20 -9.66
CA GLY A 59 3.44 -15.56 -9.11
C GLY A 59 3.72 -14.16 -9.69
N GLN A 60 4.99 -13.76 -9.67
CA GLN A 60 5.46 -12.38 -9.91
C GLN A 60 5.61 -12.01 -11.41
N SER A 61 4.91 -12.68 -12.32
CA SER A 61 4.98 -12.30 -13.73
C SER A 61 4.17 -11.03 -13.96
N GLU A 62 4.82 -9.96 -14.45
CA GLU A 62 4.15 -8.69 -14.76
C GLU A 62 2.95 -8.91 -15.70
N GLY A 63 1.81 -8.31 -15.34
CA GLY A 63 0.60 -8.29 -16.13
C GLY A 63 0.29 -6.91 -16.71
N GLY A 64 -0.87 -6.82 -17.36
CA GLY A 64 -1.44 -5.56 -17.80
C GLY A 64 -2.79 -5.30 -17.15
N TRP A 65 -3.35 -4.12 -17.38
CA TRP A 65 -4.65 -3.73 -16.81
C TRP A 65 -5.81 -4.68 -17.15
N ARG A 66 -5.71 -5.45 -18.24
CA ARG A 66 -6.72 -6.47 -18.62
C ARG A 66 -6.76 -7.66 -17.66
N ASP A 67 -5.70 -7.82 -16.88
CA ASP A 67 -5.53 -8.90 -15.90
C ASP A 67 -5.97 -8.48 -14.51
N ALA A 68 -6.34 -7.20 -14.37
CA ALA A 68 -6.81 -6.63 -13.12
C ALA A 68 -8.21 -7.13 -12.75
N VAL A 69 -8.55 -7.03 -11.46
CA VAL A 69 -9.95 -7.14 -11.03
C VAL A 69 -10.70 -5.86 -11.39
N PHE A 70 -10.10 -4.69 -11.10
CA PHE A 70 -10.66 -3.38 -11.43
C PHE A 70 -9.68 -2.51 -12.21
N LYS A 71 -10.21 -1.72 -13.14
CA LYS A 71 -9.51 -0.57 -13.75
C LYS A 71 -10.28 0.70 -13.46
N LEU A 72 -9.60 1.70 -12.92
CA LEU A 72 -10.13 3.02 -12.61
C LEU A 72 -9.65 3.99 -13.70
N GLU A 73 -10.61 4.66 -14.35
CA GLU A 73 -10.34 5.83 -15.19
C GLU A 73 -10.10 7.08 -14.32
N PRO A 74 -9.55 8.19 -14.86
CA PRO A 74 -9.24 9.38 -14.07
C PRO A 74 -10.40 9.86 -13.19
N GLY A 75 -10.13 10.21 -11.94
CA GLY A 75 -11.16 10.69 -11.01
C GLY A 75 -12.14 9.62 -10.50
N ALA A 76 -12.02 8.37 -10.96
CA ALA A 76 -12.89 7.30 -10.47
C ALA A 76 -12.58 6.94 -9.02
N LYS A 77 -13.60 6.51 -8.29
CA LYS A 77 -13.52 6.07 -6.90
C LYS A 77 -13.95 4.61 -6.76
N LEU A 78 -13.09 3.81 -6.16
CA LEU A 78 -13.40 2.44 -5.74
C LEU A 78 -13.53 2.42 -4.23
N LYS A 79 -14.66 1.95 -3.70
CA LYS A 79 -14.83 1.82 -2.26
C LYS A 79 -15.53 0.57 -1.78
N ASN A 80 -15.20 0.18 -0.54
CA ASN A 80 -15.80 -0.95 0.15
C ASN A 80 -15.69 -2.25 -0.65
N VAL A 81 -14.46 -2.65 -0.98
CA VAL A 81 -14.17 -3.81 -1.82
C VAL A 81 -13.18 -4.72 -1.11
N ILE A 82 -13.42 -6.02 -1.15
CA ILE A 82 -12.40 -7.02 -0.85
C ILE A 82 -11.95 -7.63 -2.17
N ILE A 83 -10.65 -7.73 -2.41
CA ILE A 83 -10.04 -8.39 -3.56
C ILE A 83 -9.60 -9.78 -3.12
N GLY A 84 -10.21 -10.80 -3.70
CA GLY A 84 -9.89 -12.20 -3.40
C GLY A 84 -8.63 -12.70 -4.10
N PRO A 85 -8.15 -13.92 -3.79
CA PRO A 85 -6.89 -14.47 -4.28
C PRO A 85 -6.89 -14.88 -5.77
N ASP A 86 -8.07 -15.06 -6.37
CA ASP A 86 -8.20 -15.34 -7.81
C ASP A 86 -8.00 -14.04 -8.62
N GLN A 87 -6.76 -13.56 -8.64
CA GLN A 87 -6.32 -12.34 -9.31
C GLN A 87 -4.90 -12.51 -9.86
N ARG A 88 -4.48 -11.61 -10.75
CA ARG A 88 -3.08 -11.48 -11.18
C ARG A 88 -2.58 -10.07 -10.92
N GLU A 89 -3.36 -9.11 -11.37
CA GLU A 89 -3.25 -7.70 -11.00
C GLU A 89 -4.46 -7.34 -10.12
N GLY A 90 -4.27 -6.54 -9.08
CA GLY A 90 -5.37 -6.15 -8.20
C GLY A 90 -6.24 -5.06 -8.82
N VAL A 91 -5.82 -3.81 -8.63
CA VAL A 91 -6.50 -2.61 -9.12
C VAL A 91 -5.52 -1.78 -9.94
N HIS A 92 -5.97 -1.32 -11.11
CA HIS A 92 -5.22 -0.39 -11.95
C HIS A 92 -5.82 1.02 -11.89
N CYS A 93 -4.98 2.01 -11.60
CA CYS A 93 -5.23 3.43 -11.76
C CYS A 93 -4.28 3.97 -12.83
N ASP A 94 -4.63 3.78 -14.10
CA ASP A 94 -3.66 3.93 -15.20
C ASP A 94 -3.35 5.39 -15.57
N ASP A 95 -4.17 6.35 -15.13
CA ASP A 95 -4.02 7.77 -15.44
C ASP A 95 -3.93 8.65 -14.17
N ASN A 96 -3.56 8.05 -13.04
CA ASN A 96 -3.56 8.69 -11.71
C ASN A 96 -4.96 9.24 -11.35
N ASP A 97 -5.04 10.14 -10.37
CA ASP A 97 -6.25 10.86 -9.95
C ASP A 97 -7.40 9.96 -9.47
N CYS A 98 -7.13 8.69 -9.14
CA CYS A 98 -8.13 7.78 -8.59
C CYS A 98 -8.23 7.90 -7.07
N THR A 99 -9.38 7.51 -6.52
CA THR A 99 -9.55 7.28 -5.08
C THR A 99 -9.82 5.80 -4.82
N VAL A 100 -9.00 5.19 -3.96
CA VAL A 100 -9.16 3.82 -3.49
C VAL A 100 -9.40 3.89 -1.99
N GLU A 101 -10.62 3.60 -1.57
CA GLU A 101 -11.07 3.82 -0.18
C GLU A 101 -11.67 2.55 0.41
N ASN A 102 -11.18 2.11 1.56
CA ASN A 102 -11.70 0.90 2.21
C ASN A 102 -11.66 -0.32 1.27
N VAL A 103 -10.51 -0.53 0.62
CA VAL A 103 -10.23 -1.66 -0.27
C VAL A 103 -9.19 -2.59 0.35
N TRP A 104 -9.48 -3.89 0.32
CA TRP A 104 -8.75 -4.90 1.09
C TRP A 104 -8.33 -6.07 0.23
N TRP A 105 -7.02 -6.35 0.11
CA TRP A 105 -6.50 -7.45 -0.70
C TRP A 105 -6.13 -8.65 0.19
N GLU A 106 -6.89 -9.73 0.07
CA GLU A 106 -6.71 -10.95 0.90
C GLU A 106 -5.39 -11.65 0.64
N ASP A 107 -4.93 -11.63 -0.61
CA ASP A 107 -3.68 -12.22 -1.05
C ASP A 107 -3.21 -11.49 -2.32
N VAL A 108 -2.08 -10.80 -2.24
CA VAL A 108 -1.56 -10.01 -3.36
C VAL A 108 -0.74 -10.92 -4.28
N CYS A 109 -1.15 -11.04 -5.55
CA CYS A 109 -0.43 -11.84 -6.52
C CYS A 109 0.85 -11.15 -7.02
N GLU A 110 0.75 -10.19 -7.94
CA GLU A 110 1.87 -9.36 -8.39
C GLU A 110 1.85 -8.02 -7.63
N ASP A 111 0.98 -7.09 -8.05
CA ASP A 111 0.71 -5.82 -7.36
C ASP A 111 -0.74 -5.71 -6.88
N ALA A 112 -0.95 -5.09 -5.71
CA ALA A 112 -2.29 -4.78 -5.22
C ALA A 112 -2.89 -3.58 -5.97
N LEU A 113 -2.09 -2.51 -6.12
CA LEU A 113 -2.48 -1.28 -6.78
C LEU A 113 -1.35 -0.77 -7.70
N SER A 114 -1.65 -0.71 -8.99
CA SER A 114 -0.76 -0.18 -10.02
C SER A 114 -1.21 1.24 -10.41
N ILE A 115 -0.38 2.26 -10.17
CA ILE A 115 -0.66 3.68 -10.47
C ILE A 115 0.22 4.12 -11.64
N LYS A 116 -0.37 4.47 -12.78
CA LYS A 116 0.35 4.83 -14.02
C LYS A 116 -0.11 6.21 -14.53
N GLY A 117 0.50 6.67 -15.63
CA GLY A 117 0.07 7.89 -16.32
C GLY A 117 0.14 9.15 -15.46
N GLY A 118 -0.85 10.03 -15.63
CA GLY A 118 -0.99 11.29 -14.88
C GLY A 118 0.03 12.37 -15.27
N ASN A 119 0.04 13.45 -14.49
CA ASN A 119 1.02 14.54 -14.60
C ASN A 119 1.57 14.93 -13.21
N LYS A 120 2.49 15.90 -13.17
CA LYS A 120 3.16 16.32 -11.93
C LYS A 120 2.21 16.80 -10.81
N ASN A 121 0.99 17.21 -11.16
CA ASN A 121 -0.03 17.69 -10.24
C ASN A 121 -1.08 16.63 -9.92
N SER A 122 -1.02 15.45 -10.53
CA SER A 122 -1.98 14.37 -10.26
C SER A 122 -1.82 13.82 -8.84
N ILE A 123 -2.94 13.45 -8.21
CA ILE A 123 -2.98 12.94 -6.84
C ILE A 123 -3.86 11.70 -6.78
N THR A 124 -3.27 10.56 -6.41
CA THR A 124 -4.01 9.34 -6.07
C THR A 124 -4.20 9.24 -4.57
N HIS A 125 -5.42 8.93 -4.13
CA HIS A 125 -5.76 8.74 -2.73
C HIS A 125 -5.94 7.26 -2.40
N VAL A 126 -5.23 6.77 -1.39
CA VAL A 126 -5.35 5.42 -0.84
C VAL A 126 -5.75 5.56 0.63
N LEU A 127 -7.02 5.26 0.93
CA LEU A 127 -7.67 5.64 2.18
C LEU A 127 -8.23 4.40 2.89
N ALA A 128 -7.90 4.21 4.17
CA ALA A 128 -8.43 3.12 5.00
C ALA A 128 -8.34 1.72 4.35
N CYS A 129 -7.24 1.42 3.66
CA CYS A 129 -7.07 0.17 2.90
C CYS A 129 -6.27 -0.88 3.69
N GLY A 130 -6.22 -2.11 3.19
CA GLY A 130 -5.29 -3.09 3.72
C GLY A 130 -4.92 -4.21 2.76
N ALA A 131 -3.78 -4.84 2.95
CA ALA A 131 -3.30 -5.90 2.07
C ALA A 131 -2.47 -6.93 2.83
N LYS A 132 -2.56 -8.19 2.41
CA LYS A 132 -1.76 -9.31 2.93
C LYS A 132 -0.93 -9.95 1.83
N ASN A 133 0.18 -10.56 2.24
CA ASN A 133 0.93 -11.55 1.47
C ASN A 133 1.42 -11.05 0.10
N ALA A 134 1.93 -9.82 0.03
CA ALA A 134 2.53 -9.29 -1.19
C ALA A 134 4.01 -9.66 -1.28
N ASP A 135 4.38 -10.57 -2.18
CA ASP A 135 5.76 -11.06 -2.25
C ASP A 135 6.78 -9.95 -2.53
N ASP A 136 6.48 -9.03 -3.45
CA ASP A 136 7.33 -7.89 -3.79
C ASP A 136 6.77 -6.55 -3.32
N LYS A 137 5.61 -6.11 -3.84
CA LYS A 137 5.08 -4.77 -3.60
C LYS A 137 3.56 -4.73 -3.57
N ILE A 138 3.00 -3.85 -2.73
CA ILE A 138 1.55 -3.63 -2.63
C ILE A 138 1.15 -2.53 -3.62
N ILE A 139 1.74 -1.34 -3.47
CA ILE A 139 1.46 -0.17 -4.32
C ILE A 139 2.66 0.11 -5.21
N GLN A 140 2.47 -0.07 -6.52
CA GLN A 140 3.45 0.26 -7.54
C GLN A 140 3.09 1.59 -8.21
N HIS A 141 3.94 2.60 -8.05
CA HIS A 141 3.75 3.91 -8.65
C HIS A 141 4.68 4.10 -9.85
N ASN A 142 4.13 3.89 -11.05
CA ASN A 142 4.80 4.01 -12.34
C ASN A 142 4.63 5.40 -12.97
N GLY A 143 3.52 6.09 -12.69
CA GLY A 143 3.15 7.37 -13.30
C GLY A 143 3.84 8.60 -12.71
N TYR A 144 3.37 9.78 -13.09
CA TYR A 144 3.70 11.05 -12.43
C TYR A 144 2.80 11.26 -11.21
N GLY A 145 3.20 12.19 -10.35
CA GLY A 145 2.32 12.79 -9.35
C GLY A 145 2.60 12.34 -7.93
N HIS A 146 1.56 12.44 -7.10
CA HIS A 146 1.60 12.20 -5.67
C HIS A 146 0.66 11.06 -5.28
N VAL A 147 1.05 10.27 -4.28
CA VAL A 147 0.17 9.28 -3.64
C VAL A 147 0.00 9.65 -2.17
N ASN A 148 -1.24 9.84 -1.75
CA ASN A 148 -1.58 10.04 -0.35
C ASN A 148 -2.11 8.74 0.24
N ILE A 149 -1.34 8.13 1.15
CA ILE A 149 -1.71 6.92 1.88
C ILE A 149 -2.14 7.34 3.28
N ASN A 150 -3.42 7.18 3.61
CA ASN A 150 -3.97 7.55 4.89
C ASN A 150 -4.85 6.43 5.45
N GLY A 151 -4.37 5.74 6.47
CA GLY A 151 -5.02 4.53 6.96
C GLY A 151 -4.65 3.33 6.08
N PHE A 152 -3.59 2.63 6.42
CA PHE A 152 -3.24 1.39 5.73
C PHE A 152 -2.77 0.30 6.69
N TYR A 153 -3.33 -0.89 6.57
CA TYR A 153 -2.84 -2.10 7.24
C TYR A 153 -2.17 -3.05 6.24
N ALA A 154 -0.87 -3.29 6.38
CA ALA A 154 -0.11 -4.19 5.52
C ALA A 154 0.49 -5.34 6.33
N GLU A 155 0.37 -6.57 5.85
CA GLU A 155 0.90 -7.76 6.54
C GLU A 155 1.66 -8.68 5.57
N ASN A 156 2.85 -9.15 5.99
CA ASN A 156 3.69 -10.08 5.24
C ASN A 156 3.94 -9.63 3.79
N PHE A 157 4.63 -8.49 3.64
CA PHE A 157 4.81 -7.84 2.35
C PHE A 157 6.26 -7.49 2.06
N GLY A 158 6.64 -7.40 0.78
CA GLY A 158 7.94 -6.85 0.41
C GLY A 158 8.02 -5.34 0.68
N LYS A 159 7.20 -4.57 -0.04
CA LYS A 159 7.14 -3.10 0.02
C LYS A 159 5.68 -2.61 0.03
N LEU A 160 5.30 -1.72 0.94
CA LEU A 160 3.96 -1.12 0.87
C LEU A 160 3.85 -0.17 -0.34
N TYR A 161 4.85 0.68 -0.53
CA TYR A 161 4.92 1.58 -1.69
C TYR A 161 6.28 1.47 -2.38
N ARG A 162 6.25 1.40 -3.71
CA ARG A 162 7.43 1.48 -4.56
C ARG A 162 7.23 2.54 -5.64
N SER A 163 8.10 3.56 -5.65
CA SER A 163 8.29 4.37 -6.86
C SER A 163 8.98 3.51 -7.92
N CYS A 164 8.44 3.38 -9.12
CA CYS A 164 9.03 2.51 -10.14
C CYS A 164 10.48 2.91 -10.45
N GLY A 165 11.41 1.99 -10.27
CA GLY A 165 12.84 2.26 -10.45
C GLY A 165 13.35 2.02 -11.88
N THR A 166 12.51 1.55 -12.79
CA THR A 166 12.85 1.32 -14.21
C THR A 166 12.00 2.16 -15.17
N CYS A 167 11.00 2.87 -14.66
CA CYS A 167 10.07 3.70 -15.45
C CYS A 167 10.63 5.11 -15.73
N GLY A 168 11.94 5.22 -15.93
CA GLY A 168 12.63 6.46 -16.29
C GLY A 168 12.82 7.48 -15.14
N ASN A 169 13.24 8.68 -15.53
CA ASN A 169 13.54 9.80 -14.63
C ASN A 169 12.28 10.64 -14.34
N ILE A 170 11.32 10.02 -13.66
CA ILE A 170 10.08 10.66 -13.22
C ILE A 170 10.15 10.86 -11.71
N LYS A 171 9.96 12.11 -11.27
CA LYS A 171 9.83 12.44 -9.84
C LYS A 171 8.46 12.02 -9.34
N ARG A 172 8.45 11.20 -8.29
CA ARG A 172 7.24 10.74 -7.59
C ARG A 172 7.30 11.10 -6.12
N THR A 173 6.16 11.41 -5.53
CA THR A 173 6.10 11.67 -4.09
C THR A 173 5.00 10.84 -3.44
N VAL A 174 5.18 10.56 -2.15
CA VAL A 174 4.21 9.82 -1.34
C VAL A 174 4.14 10.41 0.06
N ALA A 175 2.94 10.52 0.61
CA ALA A 175 2.71 10.86 2.00
C ALA A 175 2.04 9.67 2.71
N LEU A 176 2.50 9.37 3.92
CA LEU A 176 1.96 8.28 4.75
C LEU A 176 1.46 8.86 6.07
N ASN A 177 0.23 8.50 6.41
CA ASN A 177 -0.40 8.78 7.70
C ASN A 177 -1.17 7.54 8.17
N HIS A 178 -1.13 7.26 9.48
CA HIS A 178 -1.94 6.20 10.09
C HIS A 178 -1.67 4.83 9.43
N VAL A 179 -0.42 4.34 9.50
CA VAL A 179 0.00 3.10 8.80
C VAL A 179 0.53 2.06 9.78
N TRP A 180 0.04 0.83 9.64
CA TRP A 180 0.52 -0.36 10.31
C TRP A 180 1.16 -1.31 9.30
N GLY A 181 2.45 -1.55 9.44
CA GLY A 181 3.19 -2.52 8.64
C GLY A 181 3.68 -3.69 9.47
N TYR A 182 3.08 -4.85 9.28
CA TYR A 182 3.46 -6.09 9.94
C TYR A 182 4.36 -6.95 9.05
N ASN A 183 5.57 -7.24 9.53
CA ASN A 183 6.57 -8.09 8.85
C ASN A 183 6.95 -7.64 7.42
N PRO A 184 7.45 -6.40 7.20
CA PRO A 184 8.04 -6.02 5.92
C PRO A 184 9.31 -6.84 5.60
N LYS A 185 9.32 -7.54 4.47
CA LYS A 185 10.52 -8.21 3.94
C LYS A 185 11.56 -7.18 3.48
N VAL A 186 11.14 -6.02 2.97
CA VAL A 186 12.05 -4.94 2.56
C VAL A 186 11.81 -3.65 3.35
N SER A 187 10.69 -2.96 3.13
CA SER A 187 10.42 -1.65 3.74
C SER A 187 8.93 -1.25 3.63
N LEU A 188 8.43 -0.26 4.39
CA LEU A 188 7.17 0.39 4.02
C LEU A 188 7.31 1.08 2.66
N VAL A 189 8.33 1.91 2.49
CA VAL A 189 8.45 2.77 1.31
C VAL A 189 9.82 2.63 0.66
N THR A 190 9.86 2.45 -0.66
CA THR A 190 11.08 2.57 -1.45
C THR A 190 10.93 3.63 -2.54
N VAL A 191 11.79 4.66 -2.51
CA VAL A 191 11.81 5.79 -3.46
C VAL A 191 13.11 5.88 -4.26
N ASN A 192 13.14 6.61 -5.37
CA ASN A 192 14.35 6.82 -6.18
C ASN A 192 15.01 8.17 -5.85
N ALA A 193 16.19 8.15 -5.22
CA ALA A 193 16.87 9.35 -4.76
C ALA A 193 17.33 10.27 -5.91
N ASN A 194 17.80 9.67 -7.02
CA ASN A 194 18.29 10.38 -8.20
C ASN A 194 17.18 11.06 -9.01
N ASN A 195 15.95 10.57 -8.95
CA ASN A 195 14.79 11.23 -9.55
C ASN A 195 14.27 12.40 -8.68
N GLY A 196 14.81 12.56 -7.47
CA GLY A 196 14.33 13.55 -6.51
C GLY A 196 13.01 13.18 -5.85
N ASP A 197 12.68 11.89 -5.79
CA ASP A 197 11.47 11.38 -5.13
C ASP A 197 11.47 11.71 -3.63
N VAL A 198 10.29 11.96 -3.05
CA VAL A 198 10.17 12.26 -1.62
C VAL A 198 9.04 11.47 -1.00
N ALA A 199 9.35 10.76 0.09
CA ALA A 199 8.39 10.14 0.99
C ALA A 199 8.33 10.94 2.30
N THR A 200 7.13 11.35 2.70
CA THR A 200 6.87 12.01 3.99
C THR A 200 5.98 11.12 4.86
N PHE A 201 6.21 11.16 6.17
CA PHE A 201 5.50 10.34 7.15
C PHE A 201 5.02 11.23 8.29
N THR A 202 3.85 10.93 8.83
CA THR A 202 3.43 11.50 10.13
C THR A 202 4.07 10.75 11.29
N ASP A 203 3.75 11.18 12.51
CA ASP A 203 4.20 10.52 13.75
C ASP A 203 3.32 9.29 14.11
N ASP A 204 2.33 8.93 13.30
CA ASP A 204 1.41 7.80 13.54
C ASP A 204 1.71 6.64 12.57
N ILE A 205 2.90 6.04 12.76
CA ILE A 205 3.42 4.95 11.93
C ILE A 205 3.92 3.83 12.83
N HIS A 206 3.41 2.63 12.59
CA HIS A 206 3.59 1.45 13.43
C HIS A 206 4.18 0.33 12.59
N VAL A 207 5.34 -0.21 12.97
CA VAL A 207 6.02 -1.24 12.18
C VAL A 207 6.46 -2.40 13.07
N HIS A 208 5.86 -3.57 12.86
CA HIS A 208 6.30 -4.79 13.51
C HIS A 208 7.48 -5.39 12.76
N THR A 209 8.69 -5.16 13.28
CA THR A 209 9.94 -5.60 12.64
C THR A 209 11.15 -5.47 13.57
N SER A 210 12.09 -6.41 13.46
CA SER A 210 13.40 -6.32 14.11
C SER A 210 14.40 -5.40 13.38
N LYS A 211 14.06 -4.90 12.18
CA LYS A 211 14.96 -4.06 11.35
C LYS A 211 14.96 -2.58 11.77
N GLY A 212 14.05 -2.16 12.65
CA GLY A 212 13.86 -0.78 13.07
C GLY A 212 13.64 0.18 11.89
N ALA A 213 14.19 1.40 11.99
CA ALA A 213 14.01 2.47 11.00
C ALA A 213 14.44 2.11 9.56
N ASN A 214 15.29 1.08 9.38
CA ASN A 214 15.70 0.61 8.06
C ASN A 214 14.56 -0.03 7.26
N ALA A 215 13.52 -0.52 7.95
CA ALA A 215 12.32 -1.06 7.32
C ALA A 215 11.22 -0.01 7.11
N VAL A 216 11.43 1.25 7.51
CA VAL A 216 10.46 2.33 7.27
C VAL A 216 10.61 2.86 5.84
N CYS A 217 11.79 3.35 5.50
CA CYS A 217 12.03 3.94 4.19
C CYS A 217 13.42 3.58 3.66
N GLN A 218 13.46 3.25 2.37
CA GLN A 218 14.66 2.93 1.61
C GLN A 218 14.73 3.83 0.37
N THR A 219 15.95 4.18 -0.05
CA THR A 219 16.18 4.83 -1.33
C THR A 219 16.93 3.91 -2.29
N THR A 220 16.65 4.07 -3.58
CA THR A 220 17.39 3.43 -4.68
C THR A 220 17.79 4.48 -5.72
N SER A 221 18.60 4.09 -6.70
CA SER A 221 18.77 4.88 -7.93
C SER A 221 17.98 4.27 -9.08
N SER A 222 17.03 5.05 -9.63
CA SER A 222 16.31 4.71 -10.85
C SER A 222 17.28 4.46 -12.00
N THR A 223 16.95 3.51 -12.87
CA THR A 223 17.76 3.13 -14.02
C THR A 223 16.86 2.99 -15.26
N ASN A 224 17.48 2.86 -16.44
CA ASN A 224 16.76 2.54 -17.67
C ASN A 224 16.71 1.02 -17.88
N GLY A 225 15.85 0.34 -17.10
CA GLY A 225 15.53 -1.07 -17.27
C GLY A 225 16.40 -2.09 -16.53
N LYS A 226 17.43 -1.66 -15.79
CA LYS A 226 18.21 -2.53 -14.89
C LYS A 226 17.65 -2.50 -13.48
N GLU A 227 17.91 -3.55 -12.72
CA GLU A 227 17.49 -3.58 -11.32
C GLU A 227 18.11 -2.40 -10.52
N PRO A 228 17.28 -1.55 -9.89
CA PRO A 228 17.75 -0.42 -9.09
C PRO A 228 18.56 -0.87 -7.88
N LYS A 229 19.71 -0.23 -7.66
CA LYS A 229 20.53 -0.47 -6.46
C LYS A 229 20.06 0.38 -5.29
N VAL A 230 20.08 -0.21 -4.10
CA VAL A 230 19.84 0.51 -2.84
C VAL A 230 20.95 1.54 -2.60
N THR A 231 20.56 2.76 -2.27
CA THR A 231 21.46 3.88 -1.98
C THR A 231 21.48 4.29 -0.51
N SER A 232 20.36 4.16 0.20
CA SER A 232 20.29 4.40 1.65
C SER A 232 19.09 3.72 2.29
N LYS A 233 19.11 3.61 3.62
CA LYS A 233 17.98 3.16 4.46
C LYS A 233 17.80 4.13 5.62
N GLY A 234 16.56 4.30 6.07
CA GLY A 234 16.20 5.20 7.15
C GLY A 234 16.05 6.67 6.71
N PRO A 235 16.07 7.61 7.68
CA PRO A 235 15.85 9.04 7.40
C PRO A 235 16.86 9.63 6.43
N SER A 236 16.38 10.43 5.48
CA SER A 236 17.20 11.17 4.51
C SER A 236 16.40 12.32 3.89
N LYS A 237 17.00 13.08 2.97
CA LYS A 237 16.27 14.11 2.20
C LYS A 237 15.09 13.55 1.37
N ASN A 238 15.16 12.26 0.99
CA ASN A 238 14.13 11.58 0.20
C ASN A 238 13.17 10.76 1.10
N CYS A 239 13.57 10.47 2.34
CA CYS A 239 12.81 9.72 3.34
C CYS A 239 12.65 10.60 4.58
N VAL A 240 11.61 11.43 4.59
CA VAL A 240 11.43 12.50 5.57
C VAL A 240 10.54 12.02 6.70
N PHE A 241 11.15 11.55 7.79
CA PHE A 241 10.46 11.13 9.01
C PHE A 241 11.36 11.28 10.24
N ASN A 242 10.74 11.42 11.41
CA ASN A 242 11.44 11.36 12.68
C ASN A 242 11.47 9.90 13.18
N LYS A 243 12.65 9.26 13.15
CA LYS A 243 12.80 7.86 13.58
C LYS A 243 12.34 7.59 15.03
N ASN A 244 12.35 8.61 15.89
CA ASN A 244 11.95 8.48 17.31
C ASN A 244 10.43 8.57 17.50
N LYS A 245 9.69 8.85 16.41
CA LYS A 245 8.23 8.93 16.38
C LYS A 245 7.59 7.72 15.69
N ILE A 246 8.41 6.82 15.17
CA ILE A 246 7.92 5.55 14.63
C ILE A 246 7.81 4.58 15.79
N GLU A 247 6.63 3.96 15.92
CA GLU A 247 6.41 2.89 16.88
C GLU A 247 6.87 1.57 16.26
N PHE A 248 7.82 0.91 16.92
CA PHE A 248 8.25 -0.44 16.56
C PHE A 248 7.77 -1.40 17.64
N TYR A 249 7.20 -2.53 17.22
CA TYR A 249 6.66 -3.54 18.12
C TYR A 249 6.97 -4.96 17.64
#